data_AF-A0AAD5DBH1-F1
#
_entry.id   AF-A0AAD5DBH1-F1
#
_cell.length_a   1.000
_cell.length_b   1.000
_cell.length_c   1.000
_cell.angle_alpha   90.00
_cell.angle_beta   90.00
_cell.angle_gamma   90.00
#
_symmetry.space_group_name_H-M   'P 1'
#
loop_
_entity.id
_entity.type
_entity.pdbx_description
1 polymer ?
#
loop_
_entity_poly.entity_id
_entity_poly.type
_entity_poly.pdbx_seq_one_letter_code
_entity_poly.pdbx_strand_id
1 'polypeptide(L)'
;MRPPGAILAPGETIIATVFKFVEPPENNEKPMDQRRKVKFKIMSLKVKGMMEYVPELFDEQKDQVAVEQILQVVFLDAERPSPALEKLKWQLAEAEAALESRKKPPEEIGTKVVGEGLVIDEWKERRERYLARQQVEGVDSV
;
A
#
# COMPACT_ATOMS: atom_id res chain seq x y z
N MET A 1 -0.44 1.99 -3.63
CA MET A 1 0.27 2.00 -2.34
C MET A 1 -0.12 3.26 -1.59
N ARG A 2 -0.29 3.21 -0.27
CA ARG A 2 -0.60 4.37 0.57
C ARG A 2 0.18 4.31 1.90
N PRO A 3 0.88 5.39 2.31
CA PRO A 3 1.16 6.56 1.47
C PRO A 3 2.12 6.19 0.32
N PRO A 4 2.09 6.91 -0.81
CA PRO A 4 3.02 6.68 -1.93
C PRO A 4 4.46 7.11 -1.62
N GLY A 5 4.65 7.97 -0.62
CA GLY A 5 5.93 8.38 -0.08
C GLY A 5 5.72 9.20 1.20
N ALA A 6 6.80 9.41 1.95
CA ALA A 6 6.81 10.17 3.19
C ALA A 6 8.24 10.59 3.55
N ILE A 7 8.38 11.55 4.45
CA ILE A 7 9.63 11.86 5.14
C ILE A 7 9.57 11.26 6.54
N LEU A 8 10.64 10.60 6.95
CA LEU A 8 10.76 9.96 8.26
C LEU A 8 11.86 10.64 9.06
N ALA A 9 11.58 10.94 10.33
CA ALA A 9 12.62 11.34 11.26
C ALA A 9 13.54 10.14 11.57
N PRO A 10 14.77 10.39 12.04
CA PRO A 10 15.69 9.30 12.41
C PRO A 10 15.05 8.35 13.43
N GLY A 11 15.01 7.05 13.11
CA GLY A 11 14.43 6.01 13.96
C GLY A 11 12.91 5.81 13.80
N GLU A 12 12.23 6.63 13.01
CA GLU A 12 10.82 6.41 12.68
C GLU A 12 10.62 5.27 11.69
N THR A 13 9.45 4.65 11.78
CA THR A 13 9.02 3.57 10.91
C THR A 13 7.70 3.94 10.25
N ILE A 14 7.49 3.42 9.03
CA ILE A 14 6.28 3.64 8.25
C ILE A 14 5.66 2.31 7.82
N ILE A 15 4.33 2.28 7.79
CA ILE A 15 3.55 1.18 7.25
C ILE A 15 2.87 1.67 5.98
N ALA A 16 3.17 0.99 4.86
CA ALA A 16 2.56 1.28 3.58
C ALA A 16 1.59 0.17 3.18
N THR A 17 0.33 0.51 2.95
CA THR A 17 -0.69 -0.43 2.50
C THR A 17 -0.67 -0.53 0.97
N VAL A 18 -0.60 -1.76 0.46
CA VAL A 18 -0.56 -2.05 -0.97
C VAL A 18 -1.80 -2.85 -1.36
N PHE A 19 -2.62 -2.28 -2.24
CA PHE A 19 -3.75 -2.97 -2.85
C PHE A 19 -3.38 -3.38 -4.27
N LYS A 20 -3.65 -4.64 -4.62
CA LYS A 20 -3.63 -5.11 -6.00
C LYS A 20 -5.07 -5.25 -6.48
N PHE A 21 -5.44 -4.52 -7.52
CA PHE A 21 -6.69 -4.77 -8.23
C PHE A 21 -6.52 -6.06 -9.03
N VAL A 22 -7.42 -7.01 -8.80
CA VAL A 22 -7.48 -8.25 -9.57
C VAL A 22 -8.81 -8.22 -10.29
N GLU A 23 -8.78 -7.98 -11.58
CA GLU A 23 -9.93 -8.19 -12.45
C GLU A 23 -10.21 -9.70 -12.48
N PRO A 24 -11.48 -10.13 -12.32
CA PRO A 24 -11.80 -11.55 -12.41
C PRO A 24 -11.39 -12.06 -13.80
N PRO A 25 -10.66 -13.19 -13.89
CA PRO A 25 -10.19 -13.68 -15.18
C PRO A 25 -11.39 -14.06 -16.07
N GLU A 26 -11.50 -13.45 -17.24
CA GLU A 26 -12.57 -13.74 -18.22
C GLU A 26 -12.42 -15.11 -18.89
N ASN A 27 -11.26 -15.77 -18.75
CA ASN A 27 -11.01 -17.10 -19.30
C ASN A 27 -10.02 -17.90 -18.45
N ASN A 28 -9.95 -19.22 -18.65
CA ASN A 28 -9.11 -20.22 -17.96
C ASN A 28 -7.58 -20.02 -18.10
N GLU A 29 -7.09 -18.78 -18.23
CA GLU A 29 -5.66 -18.47 -18.15
C GLU A 29 -5.17 -18.71 -16.73
N LYS A 30 -4.33 -19.73 -16.55
CA LYS A 30 -3.68 -20.01 -15.28
C LYS A 30 -2.81 -18.81 -14.89
N PRO A 31 -3.05 -18.11 -13.78
CA PRO A 31 -2.32 -16.90 -13.40
C PRO A 31 -0.87 -17.15 -12.93
N MET A 32 -0.32 -18.35 -13.12
CA MET A 32 0.96 -18.76 -12.50
C MET A 32 2.16 -17.99 -13.03
N ASP A 33 2.22 -17.65 -14.32
CA ASP A 33 3.40 -16.97 -14.91
C ASP A 33 3.50 -15.47 -14.55
N GLN A 34 2.40 -14.86 -14.10
CA GLN A 34 2.40 -13.47 -13.63
C GLN A 34 2.90 -13.33 -12.18
N ARG A 35 2.92 -14.42 -11.39
CA ARG A 35 3.19 -14.35 -9.95
C ARG A 35 4.61 -13.88 -9.59
N ARG A 36 5.61 -14.09 -10.46
CA ARG A 36 7.01 -13.80 -10.13
C ARG A 36 7.57 -12.51 -10.72
N LYS A 37 6.80 -11.82 -11.59
CA LYS A 37 7.26 -10.64 -12.32
C LYS A 37 7.00 -9.32 -11.60
N VAL A 38 6.08 -9.29 -10.64
CA VAL A 38 5.73 -8.07 -9.91
C VAL A 38 6.82 -7.75 -8.90
N LYS A 39 7.36 -6.54 -8.95
CA LYS A 39 8.38 -6.02 -8.05
C LYS A 39 7.94 -4.67 -7.50
N PHE A 40 8.36 -4.35 -6.28
CA PHE A 40 8.28 -3.01 -5.71
C PHE A 40 9.67 -2.42 -5.64
N LYS A 41 9.83 -1.17 -6.08
CA LYS A 41 11.05 -0.40 -5.86
C LYS A 41 10.77 0.63 -4.76
N ILE A 42 11.50 0.56 -3.67
CA ILE A 42 11.51 1.55 -2.61
C ILE A 42 12.78 2.38 -2.81
N MET A 43 12.61 3.69 -2.95
CA MET A 43 13.72 4.63 -3.04
C MET A 43 13.71 5.50 -1.78
N SER A 44 14.89 5.75 -1.22
CA SER A 44 15.05 6.65 -0.08
C SER A 44 16.18 7.61 -0.33
N LEU A 45 15.98 8.87 0.06
CA LEU A 45 16.95 9.93 -0.05
C LEU A 45 17.13 10.60 1.31
N LYS A 46 18.35 10.99 1.63
CA LYS A 46 18.63 11.76 2.84
C LYS A 46 18.28 13.24 2.60
N VAL A 47 17.19 13.70 3.21
CA VAL A 47 16.81 15.13 3.18
C VAL A 47 17.45 15.90 4.34
N LYS A 48 17.59 17.23 4.20
CA LYS A 48 18.08 18.14 5.24
C LYS A 48 16.99 19.12 5.66
N GLY A 49 16.82 19.32 6.96
CA GLY A 49 15.87 20.29 7.53
C GLY A 49 14.44 19.78 7.59
N MET A 50 13.51 20.65 8.02
CA MET A 50 12.08 20.38 7.99
C MET A 50 11.58 20.62 6.56
N MET A 51 11.35 19.54 5.83
CA MET A 51 10.74 19.56 4.49
C MET A 51 9.47 18.73 4.51
N GLU A 52 8.52 19.09 3.66
CA GLU A 52 7.37 18.24 3.35
C GLU A 52 7.70 17.31 2.19
N TYR A 53 7.06 16.13 2.17
CA TYR A 53 7.27 15.18 1.08
C TYR A 53 6.64 15.73 -0.21
N VAL A 54 7.48 15.91 -1.21
CA VAL A 54 7.10 16.33 -2.56
C VAL A 54 7.80 15.37 -3.54
N PRO A 55 7.09 14.65 -4.43
CA PRO A 55 7.69 13.69 -5.35
C PRO A 55 8.89 14.21 -6.16
N GLU A 56 8.85 15.48 -6.52
CA GLU A 56 9.84 16.21 -7.30
C GLU A 56 11.21 16.31 -6.59
N LEU A 57 11.26 16.11 -5.27
CA LEU A 57 12.52 16.10 -4.50
C LEU A 57 13.52 15.07 -5.03
N PHE A 58 13.04 13.93 -5.54
CA PHE A 58 13.91 12.90 -6.10
C PHE A 58 14.59 13.33 -7.41
N ASP A 59 13.95 14.20 -8.20
CA ASP A 59 14.53 14.70 -9.44
C ASP A 59 15.54 15.83 -9.17
N GLU A 60 15.23 16.72 -8.23
CA GLU A 60 16.10 17.84 -7.84
C GLU A 60 17.37 17.38 -7.10
N GLN A 61 17.23 16.34 -6.29
CA GLN A 61 18.30 15.85 -5.42
C GLN A 61 18.84 14.49 -5.87
N LYS A 62 18.65 14.14 -7.15
CA LYS A 62 19.15 12.92 -7.79
C LYS A 62 20.66 12.68 -7.59
N ASP A 63 21.43 13.75 -7.39
CA ASP A 63 22.88 13.69 -7.16
C ASP A 63 23.24 13.41 -5.68
N GLN A 64 22.27 13.46 -4.77
CA GLN A 64 22.43 13.01 -3.39
C GLN A 64 22.28 11.49 -3.31
N VAL A 65 22.74 10.88 -2.20
CA VAL A 65 22.70 9.42 -2.03
C VAL A 65 21.26 8.93 -1.96
N ALA A 66 20.77 8.40 -3.08
CA ALA A 66 19.55 7.62 -3.16
C ALA A 66 19.89 6.14 -2.93
N VAL A 67 19.26 5.51 -1.95
CA VAL A 67 19.29 4.05 -1.77
C VAL A 67 18.06 3.48 -2.47
N GLU A 68 18.28 2.52 -3.37
CA GLU A 68 17.21 1.77 -4.03
C GLU A 68 17.14 0.36 -3.48
N GLN A 69 15.95 -0.05 -3.04
CA GLN A 69 15.65 -1.41 -2.61
C GLN A 69 14.55 -1.99 -3.49
N ILE A 70 14.84 -3.10 -4.16
CA ILE A 70 13.87 -3.81 -4.99
C ILE A 70 13.37 -5.05 -4.24
N LEU A 71 12.06 -5.15 -4.05
CA LEU A 71 11.37 -6.25 -3.40
C LEU A 71 10.61 -7.06 -4.44
N GLN A 72 10.67 -8.39 -4.33
CA GLN A 72 9.87 -9.29 -5.16
C GLN A 72 8.54 -9.60 -4.47
N VAL A 73 7.43 -9.54 -5.22
CA VAL A 73 6.12 -9.94 -4.72
C VAL A 73 5.99 -11.45 -4.78
N VAL A 74 5.60 -12.06 -3.66
CA VAL A 74 5.28 -13.48 -3.57
C VAL A 74 3.78 -13.62 -3.35
N PHE A 75 3.09 -14.23 -4.32
CA PHE A 75 1.66 -14.54 -4.19
C PHE A 75 1.48 -15.85 -3.47
N LEU A 76 0.75 -15.80 -2.36
CA LEU A 76 0.41 -16.95 -1.55
C LEU A 76 -1.05 -17.33 -1.78
N ASP A 77 -1.32 -18.62 -1.67
CA ASP A 77 -2.67 -19.18 -1.68
C ASP A 77 -3.10 -19.36 -0.23
N ALA A 78 -4.22 -18.74 0.16
CA ALA A 78 -4.70 -18.76 1.54
C ALA A 78 -5.22 -20.14 1.97
N GLU A 79 -5.72 -20.92 1.01
CA GLU A 79 -6.28 -22.27 1.24
C GLU A 79 -5.18 -23.33 1.34
N ARG A 80 -3.96 -23.01 0.91
CA ARG A 80 -2.84 -23.96 0.89
C ARG A 80 -1.77 -23.59 1.92
N PRO A 81 -1.58 -24.38 3.00
CA PRO A 81 -0.53 -24.12 3.96
C PRO A 81 0.84 -24.17 3.28
N SER A 82 1.69 -23.20 3.59
CA SER A 82 3.07 -23.13 3.08
C SER A 82 3.97 -22.43 4.10
N PRO A 83 5.28 -22.74 4.14
CA PRO A 83 6.21 -22.07 5.04
C PRO A 83 6.24 -20.54 4.87
N ALA A 84 6.01 -20.07 3.63
CA ALA A 84 5.93 -18.64 3.34
C ALA A 84 4.68 -17.98 3.94
N LEU A 85 3.55 -18.69 3.97
CA LEU A 85 2.31 -18.22 4.60
C LEU A 85 2.42 -18.18 6.11
N GLU A 86 3.06 -19.17 6.73
CA GLU A 86 3.35 -19.17 8.17
C GLU A 86 4.27 -18.01 8.56
N LYS A 87 5.34 -17.81 7.78
CA LYS A 87 6.24 -16.66 7.96
C LYS A 87 5.50 -15.33 7.87
N LEU A 88 4.64 -15.16 6.88
CA LEU A 88 3.84 -13.93 6.72
C LEU A 88 2.94 -13.68 7.93
N LYS A 89 2.24 -14.70 8.43
CA LYS A 89 1.37 -14.58 9.60
C LYS A 89 2.15 -14.15 10.84
N TRP A 90 3.34 -14.73 11.05
CA TRP A 90 4.21 -14.35 12.16
C TRP A 90 4.67 -12.88 12.06
N GLN A 91 5.10 -12.44 10.87
CA GLN A 91 5.52 -11.06 10.64
C GLN A 91 4.37 -10.05 10.83
N LEU A 92 3.14 -10.41 10.44
CA LEU A 92 1.97 -9.57 10.69
C LEU A 92 1.69 -9.44 12.18
N ALA A 93 1.74 -10.54 12.94
CA ALA A 93 1.56 -10.51 14.38
C ALA A 93 2.63 -9.67 15.09
N GLU A 94 3.89 -9.75 14.64
CA GLU A 94 4.99 -8.91 15.15
C GLU A 94 4.73 -7.42 14.87
N ALA A 95 4.31 -7.07 13.65
CA ALA A 95 4.01 -5.70 13.27
C ALA A 95 2.80 -5.13 14.05
N GLU A 96 1.76 -5.94 14.25
CA GLU A 96 0.60 -5.57 15.08
C GLU A 96 0.99 -5.40 16.55
N ALA A 97 1.84 -6.26 17.11
CA ALA A 97 2.35 -6.12 18.46
C ALA A 97 3.24 -4.87 18.63
N ALA A 98 4.05 -4.53 17.63
CA ALA A 98 4.83 -3.30 17.60
C ALA A 98 3.95 -2.04 17.51
N LEU A 99 2.80 -2.12 16.83
CA LEU A 99 1.81 -1.05 16.83
C LEU A 99 1.07 -0.91 18.17
N GLU A 100 0.71 -2.03 18.80
CA GLU A 100 -0.01 -2.02 20.07
C GLU A 100 0.89 -1.56 21.24
N SER A 101 2.18 -1.89 21.21
CA SER A 101 3.15 -1.38 22.18
C SER A 101 3.37 0.13 22.07
N ARG A 102 3.16 0.71 20.87
CA ARG A 102 3.15 2.16 20.66
C ARG A 102 1.85 2.84 21.15
N LYS A 103 0.77 2.09 21.43
CA LYS A 103 -0.55 2.62 21.81
C LYS A 103 -0.81 2.72 23.33
N LYS A 104 0.04 2.19 24.23
CA LYS A 104 -0.17 2.30 25.70
C LYS A 104 0.73 3.38 26.34
N PRO A 105 0.24 4.19 27.33
CA PRO A 105 0.48 5.65 27.41
C PRO A 105 1.24 6.14 28.67
N PRO A 106 1.52 7.47 28.81
CA PRO A 106 0.60 8.37 29.54
C PRO A 106 -0.07 9.43 28.63
N GLU A 107 -1.30 9.80 29.00
CA GLU A 107 -2.25 10.66 28.29
C GLU A 107 -1.84 12.13 28.06
N GLU A 108 -2.56 12.74 27.10
CA GLU A 108 -2.77 14.18 26.85
C GLU A 108 -1.61 15.06 26.35
N ILE A 109 -1.36 15.05 25.03
CA ILE A 109 -1.29 16.31 24.24
C ILE A 109 -1.94 16.05 22.87
N GLY A 110 -3.05 16.75 22.61
CA GLY A 110 -3.86 16.61 21.40
C GLY A 110 -3.04 16.75 20.12
N THR A 111 -3.05 15.71 19.29
CA THR A 111 -2.59 15.80 17.90
C THR A 111 -3.62 15.10 17.03
N LYS A 112 -4.20 15.88 16.13
CA LYS A 112 -5.37 15.59 15.29
C LYS A 112 -5.32 14.18 14.69
N VAL A 113 -6.27 13.34 15.10
CA VAL A 113 -6.68 12.14 14.37
C VAL A 113 -7.12 12.58 12.97
N VAL A 114 -6.23 12.45 12.00
CA VAL A 114 -6.57 12.70 10.59
C VAL A 114 -7.44 11.54 10.12
N GLY A 115 -8.76 11.76 10.14
CA GLY A 115 -9.73 11.14 9.25
C GLY A 115 -10.14 9.70 9.57
N GLU A 116 -10.88 9.50 10.66
CA GLU A 116 -11.89 8.44 10.73
C GLU A 116 -13.06 8.78 9.79
N GLY A 117 -12.85 8.58 8.49
CA GLY A 117 -13.94 8.42 7.53
C GLY A 117 -13.97 6.95 7.14
N LEU A 118 -15.04 6.22 7.47
CA LEU A 118 -15.23 4.82 7.12
C LEU A 118 -15.17 4.65 5.59
N VAL A 119 -13.98 4.31 5.09
CA VAL A 119 -13.60 4.15 3.66
C VAL A 119 -14.49 3.14 2.91
N ILE A 120 -15.25 2.33 3.63
CA ILE A 120 -16.16 1.33 3.09
C ILE A 120 -17.27 1.99 2.25
N ASP A 121 -17.83 3.12 2.70
CA ASP A 121 -18.98 3.73 2.04
C ASP A 121 -18.58 4.50 0.76
N GLU A 122 -17.48 5.26 0.80
CA GLU A 122 -16.99 6.00 -0.38
C GLU A 122 -16.48 5.08 -1.52
N TRP A 123 -15.95 3.90 -1.15
CA TRP A 123 -15.47 2.91 -2.13
C TRP A 123 -16.61 2.14 -2.78
N LYS A 124 -17.69 1.88 -2.05
CA LYS A 124 -18.92 1.32 -2.59
C LYS A 124 -19.55 2.28 -3.61
N GLU A 125 -19.61 3.56 -3.26
CA GLU A 125 -20.19 4.59 -4.12
C GLU A 125 -19.37 4.78 -5.42
N ARG A 126 -18.04 4.67 -5.35
CA ARG A 126 -17.18 4.75 -6.54
C ARG A 126 -17.31 3.53 -7.46
N ARG A 127 -17.51 2.34 -6.88
CA ARG A 127 -17.80 1.10 -7.62
C ARG A 127 -19.16 1.15 -8.29
N GLU A 128 -20.20 1.59 -7.58
CA GLU A 128 -21.54 1.77 -8.14
C GLU A 128 -21.54 2.83 -9.26
N ARG A 129 -20.80 3.94 -9.10
CA ARG A 129 -20.63 4.95 -10.16
C ARG A 129 -19.90 4.43 -11.40
N TYR A 130 -18.99 3.46 -11.25
CA TYR A 130 -18.30 2.86 -12.39
C TYR A 130 -19.20 1.87 -13.14
N LEU A 131 -19.95 1.04 -12.39
CA LEU A 131 -20.95 0.10 -12.94
C LEU A 131 -22.12 0.82 -13.62
N ALA A 132 -22.59 1.93 -13.05
CA ALA A 132 -23.67 2.72 -13.63
C ALA A 132 -23.24 3.38 -14.96
N ARG A 133 -21.98 3.81 -15.08
CA ARG A 133 -21.44 4.35 -16.33
C ARG A 133 -21.34 3.27 -17.42
N GLN A 134 -20.94 2.05 -17.06
CA GLN A 134 -20.93 0.92 -18.00
C GLN A 134 -22.32 0.50 -18.48
N GLN A 135 -23.37 0.63 -17.65
CA GLN A 135 -24.74 0.27 -18.07
C GLN A 135 -25.39 1.31 -18.99
N VAL A 136 -24.99 2.59 -18.92
CA VAL A 136 -25.55 3.65 -19.78
C VAL A 136 -24.91 3.66 -21.17
N GLU A 137 -23.64 3.26 -21.31
CA GLU A 137 -22.92 3.26 -22.59
C GLU A 137 -23.26 2.04 -23.49
N GLY A 138 -24.08 1.10 -23.00
CA GLY A 138 -24.52 -0.09 -23.72
C GLY A 138 -25.93 -0.04 -24.34
N VAL A 139 -26.63 1.10 -24.30
CA VAL A 139 -28.04 1.21 -24.77
C VAL A 139 -28.21 2.04 -26.05
N ASP A 140 -27.20 2.79 -26.51
CA ASP A 140 -27.28 3.51 -27.80
C ASP A 140 -26.65 2.71 -28.95
N SER A 141 -27.32 1.62 -29.32
CA SER A 141 -27.23 1.03 -30.66
C SER A 141 -28.48 0.20 -30.93
N VAL A 142 -29.55 0.86 -31.39
CA VAL A 142 -30.66 0.25 -32.12
C VAL A 142 -30.94 1.08 -33.38
#